data_AF-I0I9I9-F1
#
_entry.id   AF-I0I9I9-F1
#
_cell.length_a   1.000
_cell.length_b   1.000
_cell.length_c   1.000
_cell.angle_alpha   90.00
_cell.angle_beta   90.00
_cell.angle_gamma   90.00
#
_symmetry.space_group_name_H-M   'P 1'
#
loop_
_entity.id
_entity.type
_entity.pdbx_description
1 polymer ?
#
loop_
_entity_poly.entity_id
_entity_poly.type
_entity_poly.pdbx_seq_one_letter_code
_entity_poly.pdbx_strand_id
1 'polypeptide(L)' 'MRTNIVLEDELIERARQVTGIKTKREVIHEALRTLIRLHEQAEIRALRGQLKWEGDLHQQRLSRPEN' A
#
# COMPACT_ATOMS: atom_id res chain seq x y z
N MET A 1 0.68 -18.81 15.57
CA MET A 1 -0.41 -18.93 16.54
C MET A 1 -1.69 -19.28 15.79
N ARG A 2 -2.50 -20.22 16.30
CA ARG A 2 -3.81 -20.54 15.72
C ARG A 2 -4.87 -19.75 16.48
N THR A 3 -5.68 -18.98 15.76
CA THR A 3 -6.72 -18.12 16.34
C THR A 3 -8.02 -18.34 15.57
N ASN A 4 -9.14 -18.39 16.28
CA ASN A 4 -10.46 -18.42 15.67
C ASN A 4 -11.00 -16.99 15.62
N ILE A 5 -11.29 -16.50 14.43
CA ILE A 5 -11.85 -15.16 14.18
C ILE A 5 -13.04 -15.28 13.24
N VAL A 6 -14.06 -14.47 13.47
CA VAL A 6 -15.22 -14.36 12.60
C VAL A 6 -14.90 -13.31 11.53
N LEU A 7 -15.06 -13.67 10.26
CA LEU A 7 -14.80 -12.80 9.12
C LEU A 7 -15.97 -12.89 8.15
N GLU A 8 -16.25 -11.79 7.46
CA GLU A 8 -17.20 -11.77 6.36
C GLU A 8 -16.65 -12.53 5.16
N ASP A 9 -17.38 -13.54 4.70
CA ASP A 9 -16.92 -14.39 3.59
C ASP A 9 -16.82 -13.61 2.27
N GLU A 10 -17.72 -12.66 2.02
CA GLU A 10 -17.69 -11.81 0.83
C GLU A 10 -16.40 -10.99 0.74
N LEU A 11 -15.92 -10.48 1.87
CA LEU A 11 -14.68 -9.71 1.95
C LEU A 11 -13.48 -10.58 1.57
N ILE A 12 -13.42 -11.81 2.10
CA ILE A 12 -12.33 -12.75 1.81
C ILE A 12 -12.38 -13.20 0.35
N GLU A 13 -13.56 -13.52 -0.19
CA GLU A 13 -13.67 -13.92 -1.60
C GLU A 13 -13.28 -12.79 -2.54
N ARG A 14 -13.69 -11.55 -2.25
CA ARG A 14 -13.23 -10.39 -3.02
C ARG A 14 -11.72 -10.22 -2.94
N ALA A 15 -11.13 -10.35 -1.75
CA ALA A 15 -9.69 -10.27 -1.57
C ALA A 15 -8.97 -11.37 -2.37
N ARG A 16 -9.47 -12.60 -2.36
CA ARG A 16 -8.92 -13.72 -3.15
C ARG A 16 -9.02 -13.46 -4.64
N GLN A 17 -10.13 -12.93 -5.14
CA GLN A 17 -10.31 -12.60 -6.56
C GLN A 17 -9.33 -11.52 -7.02
N VAL A 18 -9.15 -10.46 -6.23
CA VAL A 18 -8.27 -9.33 -6.57
C VAL A 18 -6.79 -9.71 -6.45
N THR A 19 -6.42 -10.51 -5.45
CA THR A 19 -5.01 -10.87 -5.17
C THR A 19 -4.55 -12.17 -5.83
N GLY A 20 -5.48 -13.03 -6.27
CA GLY A 20 -5.19 -14.38 -6.76
C GLY A 20 -4.82 -15.40 -5.66
N ILE A 21 -4.90 -15.01 -4.38
CA ILE A 21 -4.50 -15.87 -3.26
C ILE A 21 -5.55 -16.97 -3.02
N LYS A 22 -5.07 -18.20 -2.82
CA LYS A 22 -5.95 -19.38 -2.75
C LYS A 22 -6.53 -19.63 -1.37
N THR A 23 -5.83 -19.29 -0.29
CA THR A 23 -6.25 -19.67 1.07
C THR A 23 -6.65 -18.46 1.91
N LYS A 24 -7.69 -18.62 2.75
CA LYS A 24 -8.13 -17.56 3.68
C LYS A 24 -6.97 -17.12 4.60
N ARG A 25 -6.16 -18.08 5.06
CA ARG A 25 -4.99 -17.84 5.91
C ARG A 25 -3.99 -16.90 5.24
N GLU A 26 -3.62 -17.17 4.00
CA GLU A 26 -2.65 -16.35 3.27
C GLU A 26 -3.18 -14.96 2.96
N VAL A 27 -4.47 -14.83 2.63
CA VAL A 27 -5.12 -13.51 2.45
C VAL A 27 -4.99 -12.69 3.72
N ILE A 28 -5.26 -13.28 4.88
CA ILE A 28 -5.17 -12.58 6.17
C ILE A 28 -3.72 -12.16 6.47
N HIS A 29 -2.74 -13.03 6.24
CA HIS A 29 -1.33 -12.66 6.43
C HIS A 29 -0.90 -11.52 5.51
N GLU A 30 -1.33 -11.56 4.24
CA GLU A 30 -0.98 -10.52 3.28
C GLU A 30 -1.67 -9.19 3.58
N ALA A 31 -2.92 -9.23 4.03
CA ALA A 31 -3.64 -8.06 4.51
C ALA A 31 -2.92 -7.39 5.68
N LEU A 32 -2.48 -8.18 6.67
CA LEU A 32 -1.73 -7.65 7.83
C LEU A 32 -0.39 -7.03 7.43
N ARG A 33 0.38 -7.71 6.57
CA ARG A 33 1.65 -7.15 6.04
C ARG A 33 1.42 -5.87 5.28
N THR A 34 0.39 -5.83 4.44
CA THR A 34 0.04 -4.64 3.65
C THR A 34 -0.37 -3.50 4.56
N LEU A 35 -1.17 -3.76 5.60
CA LEU A 35 -1.57 -2.75 6.57
C LEU A 35 -0.38 -2.10 7.28
N ILE A 36 0.58 -2.90 7.73
CA ILE A 36 1.82 -2.43 8.37
C ILE A 36 2.60 -1.56 7.39
N ARG A 37 2.87 -2.09 6.18
CA ARG A 37 3.63 -1.38 5.14
C ARG A 37 3.00 -0.03 4.79
N LEU A 38 1.67 0.04 4.70
CA LEU A 38 0.96 1.29 4.42
C LEU A 38 1.11 2.31 5.55
N HIS A 39 1.15 1.87 6.80
CA HIS A 39 1.38 2.76 7.94
C HIS A 39 2.83 3.26 7.97
N GLU A 40 3.81 2.38 7.79
CA GLU A 40 5.22 2.76 7.70
C GLU A 40 5.46 3.77 6.56
N GLN A 41 4.84 3.53 5.39
CA GLN A 41 4.90 4.49 4.28
C GLN A 41 4.23 5.82 4.61
N ALA A 42 3.18 5.83 5.44
CA ALA A 42 2.52 7.07 5.85
C ALA A 42 3.41 7.92 6.75
N GLU A 43 4.36 7.34 7.50
CA GLU A 43 5.30 8.08 8.35
C GLU A 43 6.18 9.04 7.56
N ILE A 44 6.45 8.77 6.27
CA ILE A 44 7.18 9.69 5.41
C ILE A 44 6.50 11.06 5.30
N ARG A 45 5.18 11.13 5.54
CA ARG A 45 4.43 12.39 5.55
C ARG A 45 4.89 13.32 6.67
N ALA A 46 5.47 12.80 7.75
CA ALA A 46 6.04 13.61 8.82
C ALA A 46 7.21 14.46 8.34
N LEU A 47 7.94 14.00 7.31
CA LEU A 47 9.08 14.71 6.73
C LEU A 47 8.69 15.85 5.78
N ARG A 48 7.39 16.09 5.55
CA ARG A 48 6.89 17.20 4.71
C ARG A 48 7.35 18.54 5.28
N GLY A 49 8.02 19.33 4.45
CA GLY A 49 8.55 20.65 4.83
C GLY A 49 9.81 20.61 5.69
N GLN A 50 10.27 19.43 6.12
CA GLN A 50 11.52 19.27 6.89
C GLN A 50 12.72 18.99 5.99
N LEU A 51 12.49 18.27 4.89
CA LEU A 51 13.55 17.94 3.93
C LEU A 51 13.79 19.12 2.98
N LYS A 52 15.06 19.49 2.81
CA LYS A 52 15.48 20.42 1.78
C LYS A 52 15.38 19.73 0.43
N TRP A 53 14.51 20.23 -0.44
CA TRP A 53 14.40 19.78 -1.82
C TRP A 53 15.41 20.53 -2.69
N GLU A 54 16.21 19.80 -3.46
CA GLU A 54 17.19 20.36 -4.39
C GLU A 54 16.79 19.99 -5.83
N GLY A 55 16.38 20.99 -6.61
CA GLY A 55 15.95 20.84 -8.00
C GLY A 55 15.36 22.12 -8.57
N ASP A 56 15.12 22.14 -9.88
CA ASP A 56 14.35 23.21 -10.56
C ASP A 56 13.01 22.63 -11.06
N LEU A 57 11.92 23.10 -10.44
CA LEU A 57 10.59 22.60 -10.71
C LEU A 57 10.09 23.02 -12.10
N HIS A 58 10.56 24.16 -12.60
CA HIS A 58 10.21 24.67 -13.92
C HIS A 58 10.83 23.79 -15.00
N GLN A 59 12.12 23.46 -14.89
CA GLN A 59 12.82 22.59 -15.83
C GLN A 59 12.20 21.17 -15.91
N GLN A 60 11.81 20.60 -14.76
CA GLN A 60 11.18 19.28 -14.71
C GLN A 60 9.80 19.22 -15.37
N ARG A 61 9.09 20.35 -15.46
CA ARG A 61 7.77 20.42 -16.11
C ARG A 61 7.86 20.61 -17.61
N LEU A 62 8.95 21.20 -18.11
CA LEU A 62 9.21 21.41 -19.53
C LEU A 62 9.72 20.15 -20.24
N SER A 63 10.15 19.13 -19.48
CA SER A 63 10.74 17.89 -20.02
C SER A 63 9.71 16.83 -20.43
N ARG A 64 8.42 17.16 -20.48
CA ARG A 64 7.39 16.25 -21.00
C ARG A 64 7.59 16.09 -22.52
N PRO A 65 7.90 14.89 -23.04
CA PRO A 65 7.92 14.68 -24.48
C PRO A 65 6.48 14.78 -25.00
N GLU A 66 6.29 15.59 -26.05
CA GLU A 66 5.05 15.61 -26.82
C GLU A 66 4.96 14.27 -27.58
N ASN A 67 3.96 13.46 -27.21
CA ASN A 67 3.47 12.32 -27.97
C ASN A 67 1.97 12.48 -28.14
#